data_AF-A0A183KLV0-F1
#
_entry.id   AF-A0A183KLV0-F1
#
_cell.length_a   1.000
_cell.length_b   1.000
_cell.length_c   1.000
_cell.angle_alpha   90.00
_cell.angle_beta   90.00
_cell.angle_gamma   90.00
#
_symmetry.space_group_name_H-M   'P 1'
#
loop_
_entity.id
_entity.type
_entity.pdbx_description
1 polymer ?
#
loop_
_entity_poly.entity_id
_entity_poly.type
_entity_poly.pdbx_seq_one_letter_code
_entity_poly.pdbx_strand_id
1 'polypeptide(L)'
;MAVSSLDDDHYRTISLDCTHHFFKLFFEVIVLYFHGLFQLPTESNDSVSVSILPKPTFRLPREKKIPSTKELTRWDRFARLKGIQNRKKSRKVWDPVSESWKPRWGKDRIDDFKDKWVLEVPDNADPYEDQFAKLSQAKKERRAKNELQRLRNIARTVKAGQAPPIGVLTESQSSKTELSRAFAIAQNSDASMGRFSAPVDSRKLSKKVELNKEVETCKLHLKNGLKYQFDLEIIME
;
A
#
# COMPACT_ATOMS: atom_id res chain seq x y z
N MET A 1 -28.47 -67.38 28.15
CA MET A 1 -28.02 -66.08 27.62
C MET A 1 -28.00 -66.19 26.11
N ALA A 2 -29.09 -65.83 25.44
CA ALA A 2 -29.15 -65.82 23.98
C ALA A 2 -29.09 -64.37 23.52
N VAL A 3 -27.95 -63.99 22.95
CA VAL A 3 -27.74 -62.69 22.33
C VAL A 3 -28.44 -62.73 20.98
N SER A 4 -29.57 -62.04 20.87
CA SER A 4 -30.31 -61.82 19.63
C SER A 4 -29.45 -60.99 18.67
N SER A 5 -28.83 -61.66 17.69
CA SER A 5 -28.23 -61.00 16.52
C SER A 5 -29.36 -60.38 15.71
N LEU A 6 -29.45 -59.06 15.69
CA LEU A 6 -30.29 -58.34 14.74
C LEU A 6 -29.76 -58.66 13.34
N ASP A 7 -30.58 -59.30 12.52
CA ASP A 7 -30.22 -59.81 11.19
C ASP A 7 -29.73 -58.68 10.27
N ASP A 8 -28.61 -58.91 9.56
CA ASP A 8 -28.02 -57.98 8.58
C ASP A 8 -29.02 -57.52 7.50
N ASP A 9 -30.03 -58.35 7.19
CA ASP A 9 -31.10 -58.04 6.24
C ASP A 9 -32.06 -56.94 6.73
N HIS A 10 -32.25 -56.83 8.05
CA HIS A 10 -33.06 -55.77 8.65
C HIS A 10 -32.38 -54.41 8.51
N TYR A 11 -31.07 -54.34 8.72
CA TYR A 11 -30.30 -53.11 8.51
C TYR A 11 -30.28 -52.69 7.03
N ARG A 12 -30.23 -53.67 6.11
CA ARG A 12 -30.25 -53.41 4.67
C ARG A 12 -31.61 -52.83 4.22
N THR A 13 -32.71 -53.39 4.70
CA THR A 13 -34.06 -52.87 4.40
C THR A 13 -34.28 -51.48 4.99
N ILE A 14 -33.88 -51.24 6.25
CA ILE A 14 -33.91 -49.90 6.86
C ILE A 14 -33.08 -48.90 6.05
N SER A 15 -31.90 -49.29 5.56
CA SER A 15 -31.06 -48.40 4.74
C SER A 15 -31.72 -48.06 3.39
N LEU A 16 -32.37 -49.04 2.75
CA LEU A 16 -33.12 -48.85 1.51
C LEU A 16 -34.32 -47.93 1.71
N ASP A 17 -35.09 -48.12 2.76
CA ASP A 17 -36.23 -47.26 3.09
C ASP A 17 -35.78 -45.83 3.40
N CYS A 18 -34.67 -45.68 4.13
CA CYS A 18 -34.08 -44.38 4.45
C CYS A 18 -33.58 -43.66 3.19
N THR A 19 -32.92 -44.37 2.27
CA THR A 19 -32.50 -43.79 0.98
C THR A 19 -33.68 -43.41 0.10
N HIS A 20 -34.72 -44.25 0.00
CA HIS A 20 -35.94 -43.91 -0.74
C HIS A 20 -36.65 -42.69 -0.16
N HIS A 21 -36.72 -42.59 1.17
CA HIS A 21 -37.29 -41.44 1.85
C HIS A 21 -36.47 -40.16 1.58
N PHE A 22 -35.14 -40.25 1.67
CA PHE A 22 -34.24 -39.16 1.34
C PHE A 22 -34.43 -38.69 -0.11
N PHE A 23 -34.46 -39.60 -1.08
CA PHE A 23 -34.67 -39.25 -2.48
C PHE A 23 -36.05 -38.62 -2.70
N LYS A 24 -37.10 -39.16 -2.07
CA LYS A 24 -38.44 -38.57 -2.17
C LYS A 24 -38.46 -37.11 -1.71
N LEU A 25 -37.92 -36.83 -0.51
CA LEU A 25 -37.82 -35.46 0.02
C LEU A 25 -36.94 -34.57 -0.86
N PHE A 26 -35.81 -35.09 -1.34
CA PHE A 26 -34.90 -34.38 -2.22
C PHE A 26 -35.58 -33.98 -3.55
N PHE A 27 -36.31 -34.91 -4.18
CA PHE A 27 -37.07 -34.63 -5.39
C PHE A 27 -38.19 -33.61 -5.16
N GLU A 28 -38.93 -33.70 -4.05
CA GLU A 28 -39.97 -32.71 -3.69
C GLU A 28 -39.37 -31.29 -3.55
N VAL A 29 -38.24 -31.15 -2.85
CA VAL A 29 -37.54 -29.87 -2.69
C VAL A 29 -37.00 -29.33 -4.02
N ILE A 30 -36.43 -30.21 -4.85
CA ILE A 30 -35.90 -29.84 -6.18
C ILE A 30 -37.01 -29.33 -7.10
N VAL A 31 -38.16 -30.02 -7.14
CA VAL A 31 -39.29 -29.61 -7.98
C VAL A 31 -39.76 -28.20 -7.57
N LEU A 32 -39.88 -27.93 -6.26
CA LEU A 32 -40.20 -26.60 -5.75
C LEU A 32 -39.16 -25.54 -6.15
N TYR A 33 -37.88 -25.88 -6.05
CA TYR A 33 -36.78 -24.99 -6.41
C TYR A 33 -36.78 -24.61 -7.89
N PHE A 34 -36.90 -25.60 -8.79
CA PHE A 34 -36.97 -25.35 -10.23
C PHE A 34 -38.23 -24.59 -10.63
N HIS A 35 -39.36 -24.85 -9.97
CA HIS A 35 -40.57 -24.06 -10.18
C HIS A 35 -40.32 -22.58 -9.90
N GLY A 36 -39.64 -22.24 -8.80
CA GLY A 36 -39.23 -20.87 -8.50
C GLY A 36 -38.22 -20.29 -9.50
N LEU A 37 -37.27 -21.10 -10.00
CA LEU A 37 -36.31 -20.65 -11.01
C LEU A 37 -36.96 -20.31 -12.35
N PHE A 38 -37.93 -21.10 -12.81
CA PHE A 38 -38.60 -20.85 -14.09
C PHE A 38 -39.60 -19.69 -14.06
N GLN A 39 -39.97 -19.21 -12.86
CA GLN A 39 -40.76 -17.98 -12.70
C GLN A 39 -39.92 -16.69 -12.80
N LEU A 40 -38.58 -16.79 -12.79
CA LEU A 40 -37.71 -15.62 -12.83
C LEU A 40 -37.76 -14.92 -14.21
N PRO A 41 -37.59 -13.59 -14.24
CA PRO A 41 -37.46 -12.86 -15.49
C PRO A 41 -36.35 -13.44 -16.35
N THR A 42 -36.66 -13.64 -17.63
CA THR A 42 -35.74 -14.24 -18.60
C THR A 42 -35.39 -13.22 -19.67
N GLU A 43 -34.11 -12.96 -19.85
CA GLU A 43 -33.57 -12.11 -20.91
C GLU A 43 -33.14 -12.98 -22.09
N SER A 44 -33.67 -12.69 -23.28
CA SER A 44 -33.19 -13.25 -24.53
C SER A 44 -32.09 -12.36 -25.11
N ASN A 45 -30.85 -12.84 -25.11
CA ASN A 45 -29.82 -12.30 -25.99
C ASN A 45 -29.81 -13.11 -27.30
N ASP A 46 -29.24 -12.56 -28.38
CA ASP A 46 -29.33 -13.02 -29.79
C ASP A 46 -29.13 -14.53 -30.06
N SER A 47 -28.63 -15.31 -29.10
CA SER A 47 -28.45 -16.75 -29.21
C SER A 47 -28.87 -17.58 -27.98
N VAL A 48 -29.11 -16.98 -26.81
CA VAL A 48 -29.35 -17.73 -25.56
C VAL A 48 -30.34 -17.01 -24.64
N SER A 49 -31.26 -17.81 -24.09
CA SER A 49 -32.21 -17.39 -23.06
C SER A 49 -31.57 -17.56 -21.67
N VAL A 50 -31.44 -16.46 -20.92
CA VAL A 50 -30.78 -16.44 -19.60
C VAL A 50 -31.73 -15.88 -18.55
N SER A 51 -31.95 -16.62 -17.46
CA SER A 51 -32.74 -16.16 -16.31
C SER A 51 -31.92 -15.22 -15.43
N ILE A 52 -32.51 -14.13 -14.94
CA ILE A 52 -31.85 -13.21 -14.02
C ILE A 52 -32.01 -13.73 -12.58
N LEU A 53 -30.90 -14.14 -11.96
CA LEU A 53 -30.91 -14.56 -10.56
C LEU A 53 -30.88 -13.34 -9.61
N PRO A 54 -31.62 -13.38 -8.49
CA PRO A 54 -31.51 -12.36 -7.46
C PRO A 54 -30.13 -12.38 -6.81
N LYS A 55 -29.75 -11.25 -6.20
CA LYS A 55 -28.50 -11.17 -5.45
C LYS A 55 -28.53 -12.16 -4.27
N PRO A 56 -27.43 -12.88 -3.99
CA PRO A 56 -27.40 -13.87 -2.93
C PRO A 56 -27.64 -13.22 -1.57
N THR A 57 -28.59 -13.75 -0.80
CA THR A 57 -28.95 -13.26 0.54
C THR A 57 -27.94 -13.71 1.61
N PHE A 58 -27.30 -14.86 1.40
CA PHE A 58 -26.38 -15.46 2.37
C PHE A 58 -25.02 -14.74 2.35
N ARG A 59 -24.61 -14.19 3.49
CA ARG A 59 -23.33 -13.46 3.64
C ARG A 59 -22.19 -14.43 3.85
N LEU A 60 -21.47 -14.75 2.78
CA LEU A 60 -20.24 -15.54 2.85
C LEU A 60 -19.02 -14.66 3.21
N PRO A 61 -18.07 -15.18 4.02
CA PRO A 61 -16.81 -14.48 4.25
C PRO A 61 -16.01 -14.40 2.95
N ARG A 62 -15.39 -13.25 2.71
CA ARG A 62 -14.52 -13.07 1.54
C ARG A 62 -13.23 -13.85 1.70
N GLU A 63 -12.78 -14.48 0.61
CA GLU A 63 -11.45 -15.12 0.55
C GLU A 63 -10.32 -14.09 0.77
N LYS A 64 -10.44 -12.93 0.10
CA LYS A 64 -9.44 -11.86 0.15
C LYS A 64 -9.99 -10.62 0.82
N LYS A 65 -9.10 -9.99 1.60
CA LYS A 65 -9.35 -8.68 2.20
C LYS A 65 -9.74 -7.67 1.14
N ILE A 66 -10.55 -6.71 1.54
CA ILE A 66 -10.89 -5.57 0.70
C ILE A 66 -9.59 -4.85 0.34
N PRO A 67 -9.35 -4.51 -0.94
CA PRO A 67 -8.17 -3.76 -1.31
C PRO A 67 -8.11 -2.46 -0.49
N SER A 68 -7.01 -2.24 0.22
CA SER A 68 -6.81 -1.02 1.00
C SER A 68 -6.73 0.19 0.08
N THR A 69 -7.25 1.33 0.54
CA THR A 69 -7.05 2.61 -0.14
C THR A 69 -5.56 2.87 -0.28
N LYS A 70 -5.13 3.24 -1.49
CA LYS A 70 -3.72 3.57 -1.77
C LYS A 70 -3.33 4.80 -0.96
N GLU A 71 -2.19 4.73 -0.30
CA GLU A 71 -1.62 5.90 0.38
C GLU A 71 -1.18 6.94 -0.64
N LEU A 72 -1.38 8.23 -0.32
CA LEU A 72 -1.00 9.34 -1.18
C LEU A 72 0.51 9.41 -1.34
N THR A 73 0.99 9.44 -2.60
CA THR A 73 2.42 9.62 -2.89
C THR A 73 2.90 11.00 -2.46
N ARG A 74 4.22 11.20 -2.35
CA ARG A 74 4.78 12.53 -2.00
C ARG A 74 4.33 13.61 -2.99
N TRP A 75 4.26 13.28 -4.27
CA TRP A 75 3.78 14.20 -5.29
C TRP A 75 2.29 14.49 -5.16
N ASP A 76 1.46 13.49 -4.87
CA ASP A 76 0.02 13.71 -4.68
C ASP A 76 -0.27 14.58 -3.45
N ARG A 77 0.48 14.38 -2.36
CA ARG A 77 0.41 15.27 -1.18
C ARG A 77 0.75 16.70 -1.57
N PHE A 78 1.84 16.90 -2.31
CA PHE A 78 2.25 18.22 -2.79
C PHE A 78 1.22 18.84 -3.73
N ALA A 79 0.70 18.07 -4.70
CA ALA A 79 -0.30 18.51 -5.64
C ALA A 79 -1.59 18.94 -4.93
N ARG A 80 -2.03 18.18 -3.92
CA ARG A 80 -3.19 18.53 -3.10
C ARG A 80 -2.95 19.82 -2.30
N LEU A 81 -1.78 19.96 -1.67
CA LEU A 81 -1.42 21.17 -0.91
C LEU A 81 -1.33 22.42 -1.80
N LYS A 82 -0.88 22.26 -3.04
CA LYS A 82 -0.78 23.35 -4.02
C LYS A 82 -2.02 23.55 -4.87
N GLY A 83 -3.05 22.71 -4.72
CA GLY A 83 -4.26 22.75 -5.56
C GLY A 83 -4.00 22.44 -7.03
N ILE A 84 -2.94 21.69 -7.35
CA ILE A 84 -2.60 21.31 -8.72
C ILE A 84 -3.58 20.25 -9.20
N GLN A 85 -4.45 20.62 -10.13
CA GLN A 85 -5.42 19.71 -10.73
C GLN A 85 -4.80 18.91 -11.87
N ASN A 86 -5.06 17.60 -11.90
CA ASN A 86 -4.61 16.75 -13.00
C ASN A 86 -5.44 17.01 -14.25
N ARG A 87 -4.80 17.39 -15.37
CA ARG A 87 -5.47 17.65 -16.65
C ARG A 87 -5.00 16.64 -17.69
N LYS A 88 -5.95 16.08 -18.45
CA LYS A 88 -5.64 15.18 -19.56
C LYS A 88 -4.92 15.94 -20.67
N LYS A 89 -3.76 15.42 -21.10
CA LYS A 89 -3.01 15.95 -22.25
C LYS A 89 -3.26 15.07 -23.48
N SER A 90 -3.31 15.68 -24.67
CA SER A 90 -3.46 14.95 -25.94
C SER A 90 -2.22 14.09 -26.24
N ARG A 91 -2.44 12.96 -26.93
CA ARG A 91 -1.35 12.07 -27.35
C ARG A 91 -0.52 12.67 -28.49
N LYS A 92 -1.17 13.38 -29.42
CA LYS A 92 -0.52 14.06 -30.55
C LYS A 92 -0.39 15.56 -30.29
N VAL A 93 0.68 16.15 -30.80
CA VAL A 93 1.03 17.57 -30.74
C VAL A 93 1.39 17.99 -32.16
N TRP A 94 0.90 19.14 -32.58
CA TRP A 94 1.24 19.70 -33.89
C TRP A 94 2.71 20.12 -33.90
N ASP A 95 3.46 19.64 -34.89
CA ASP A 95 4.83 20.06 -35.16
C ASP A 95 4.80 21.09 -36.31
N PRO A 96 5.18 22.35 -36.08
CA PRO A 96 5.14 23.38 -37.12
C PRO A 96 6.19 23.14 -38.22
N VAL A 97 7.28 22.42 -37.94
CA VAL A 97 8.38 22.23 -38.92
C VAL A 97 8.00 21.20 -39.98
N SER A 98 7.36 20.11 -39.56
CA SER A 98 6.94 19.02 -40.44
C SER A 98 5.47 19.09 -40.83
N GLU A 99 4.77 20.17 -40.46
CA GLU A 99 3.34 20.41 -40.69
C GLU A 99 2.46 19.18 -40.43
N SER A 100 2.72 18.47 -39.33
CA SER A 100 2.07 17.20 -39.04
C SER A 100 1.88 16.93 -37.56
N TRP A 101 0.87 16.12 -37.26
CA TRP A 101 0.54 15.70 -35.90
C TRP A 101 1.45 14.57 -35.43
N LYS A 102 2.51 14.92 -34.69
CA LYS A 102 3.44 13.95 -34.10
C LYS A 102 3.03 13.54 -32.69
N PRO A 103 3.33 12.30 -32.26
CA PRO A 103 3.09 11.88 -30.89
C PRO A 103 3.98 12.64 -29.89
N ARG A 104 3.48 12.88 -28.68
CA ARG A 104 4.23 13.49 -27.57
C ARG A 104 5.31 12.56 -26.99
N TRP A 105 5.10 11.26 -27.09
CA TRP A 105 5.99 10.21 -26.59
C TRP A 105 5.85 8.95 -27.46
N GLY A 106 6.88 8.12 -27.48
CA GLY A 106 6.94 6.91 -28.32
C GLY A 106 7.85 7.08 -29.53
N LYS A 107 7.60 6.27 -30.56
CA LYS A 107 8.27 6.32 -31.86
C LYS A 107 7.83 7.58 -32.63
N ASP A 108 8.78 8.20 -33.32
CA ASP A 108 8.60 9.42 -34.13
C ASP A 108 7.95 10.57 -33.35
N ARG A 109 8.31 10.67 -32.07
CA ARG A 109 7.83 11.72 -31.18
C ARG A 109 8.38 13.08 -31.58
N ILE A 110 7.67 14.12 -31.16
CA ILE A 110 8.18 15.48 -31.28
C ILE A 110 9.48 15.66 -30.47
N ASP A 111 10.44 16.39 -31.05
CA ASP A 111 11.74 16.74 -30.45
C ASP A 111 12.56 15.54 -29.92
N ASP A 112 12.85 14.55 -30.77
CA ASP A 112 13.81 13.50 -30.40
C ASP A 112 15.26 13.96 -30.60
N PHE A 113 16.12 13.70 -29.62
CA PHE A 113 17.53 14.09 -29.67
C PHE A 113 18.35 13.28 -30.68
N LYS A 114 17.82 12.13 -31.12
CA LYS A 114 18.47 11.26 -32.12
C LYS A 114 18.32 11.79 -33.55
N ASP A 115 17.26 12.54 -33.81
CA ASP A 115 16.98 13.08 -35.14
C ASP A 115 17.72 14.41 -35.38
N LYS A 116 18.32 14.98 -34.31
CA LYS A 116 19.15 16.18 -34.41
C LYS A 116 20.52 15.78 -34.94
N TRP A 117 20.86 16.29 -36.12
CA TRP A 117 22.13 16.05 -36.78
C TRP A 117 23.27 16.93 -36.24
N VAL A 118 22.94 18.10 -35.67
CA VAL A 118 23.89 19.04 -35.04
C VAL A 118 23.31 19.55 -33.72
N LEU A 119 24.19 19.72 -32.73
CA LEU A 119 23.91 20.39 -31.46
C LEU A 119 24.93 21.51 -31.28
N GLU A 120 24.44 22.72 -31.03
CA GLU A 120 25.29 23.86 -30.68
C GLU A 120 25.89 23.64 -29.29
N VAL A 121 27.19 23.87 -29.16
CA VAL A 121 27.88 23.84 -27.87
C VAL A 121 27.61 25.18 -27.18
N PRO A 122 27.03 25.19 -25.96
CA PRO A 122 26.80 26.44 -25.25
C PRO A 122 28.12 27.05 -24.78
N ASP A 123 28.23 28.38 -24.81
CA ASP A 123 29.46 29.14 -24.50
C ASP A 123 30.08 28.86 -23.11
N ASN A 124 29.29 28.28 -22.20
CA ASN A 124 29.71 27.93 -20.84
C ASN A 124 30.12 26.45 -20.66
N ALA A 125 30.14 25.66 -21.73
CA ALA A 125 30.55 24.26 -21.71
C ALA A 125 31.96 24.08 -22.26
N ASP A 126 32.62 23.00 -21.85
CA ASP A 126 33.91 22.58 -22.39
C ASP A 126 33.76 22.25 -23.89
N PRO A 127 34.51 22.91 -24.79
CA PRO A 127 34.47 22.64 -26.23
C PRO A 127 34.81 21.19 -26.60
N TYR A 128 35.51 20.46 -25.73
CA TYR A 128 35.92 19.06 -25.98
C TYR A 128 34.90 18.02 -25.50
N GLU A 129 33.79 18.42 -24.87
CA GLU A 129 32.77 17.49 -24.36
C GLU A 129 31.72 17.13 -25.44
N ASP A 130 31.46 15.82 -25.60
CA ASP A 130 30.40 15.33 -26.48
C ASP A 130 29.00 15.64 -25.91
N GLN A 131 28.31 16.59 -26.54
CA GLN A 131 26.97 17.02 -26.14
C GLN A 131 25.90 15.93 -26.30
N PHE A 132 26.04 15.02 -27.28
CA PHE A 132 25.09 13.91 -27.45
C PHE A 132 25.21 12.90 -26.31
N ALA A 133 26.44 12.56 -25.92
CA ALA A 133 26.69 11.68 -24.77
C ALA A 133 26.10 12.29 -23.49
N LYS A 134 26.31 13.59 -23.26
CA LYS A 134 25.78 14.32 -22.10
C LYS A 134 24.25 14.28 -22.03
N LEU A 135 23.55 14.54 -23.15
CA LEU A 135 22.09 14.46 -23.20
C LEU A 135 21.57 13.03 -22.92
N SER A 136 22.27 12.02 -23.45
CA SER A 136 21.94 10.61 -23.22
C SER A 136 22.11 10.23 -21.74
N GLN A 137 23.23 10.63 -21.12
CA GLN A 137 23.49 10.44 -19.70
C GLN A 137 22.45 11.15 -18.83
N ALA A 138 22.17 12.44 -19.09
CA ALA A 138 21.15 13.20 -18.38
C ALA A 138 19.76 12.55 -18.50
N LYS A 139 19.41 11.96 -19.66
CA LYS A 139 18.17 11.19 -19.83
C LYS A 139 18.16 9.91 -19.00
N LYS A 140 19.28 9.18 -18.91
CA LYS A 140 19.42 7.98 -18.05
C LYS A 140 19.28 8.37 -16.59
N GLU A 141 19.94 9.44 -16.14
CA GLU A 141 19.87 9.94 -14.77
C GLU A 141 18.45 10.38 -14.37
N ARG A 142 17.75 11.13 -15.24
CA ARG A 142 16.34 11.49 -14.98
C ARG A 142 15.44 10.26 -14.83
N ARG A 143 15.66 9.23 -15.64
CA ARG A 143 14.93 7.95 -15.52
C ARG A 143 15.28 7.22 -14.22
N ALA A 144 16.56 7.12 -13.88
CA ALA A 144 17.02 6.50 -12.65
C ALA A 144 16.48 7.22 -11.41
N LYS A 145 16.47 8.57 -11.41
CA LYS A 145 15.90 9.39 -10.34
C LYS A 145 14.39 9.16 -10.18
N ASN A 146 13.65 9.02 -11.28
CA ASN A 146 12.22 8.71 -11.25
C ASN A 146 11.97 7.32 -10.62
N GLU A 147 12.73 6.30 -11.06
CA GLU A 147 12.59 4.95 -10.51
C GLU A 147 12.96 4.90 -9.03
N LEU A 148 14.03 5.58 -8.63
CA LEU A 148 14.42 5.71 -7.22
C LEU A 148 13.29 6.36 -6.40
N GLN A 149 12.68 7.44 -6.90
CA GLN A 149 11.54 8.07 -6.24
C GLN A 149 10.32 7.15 -6.17
N ARG A 150 10.05 6.36 -7.21
CA ARG A 150 9.00 5.34 -7.24
C ARG A 150 9.25 4.29 -6.16
N LEU A 151 10.45 3.72 -6.08
CA LEU A 151 10.84 2.73 -5.07
C LEU A 151 10.72 3.30 -3.66
N ARG A 152 11.15 4.54 -3.43
CA ARG A 152 10.97 5.23 -2.13
C ARG A 152 9.50 5.43 -1.76
N ASN A 153 8.64 5.74 -2.73
CA ASN A 153 7.21 5.85 -2.46
C ASN A 153 6.61 4.49 -2.12
N ILE A 154 6.97 3.43 -2.85
CA ILE A 154 6.55 2.05 -2.55
C ILE A 154 7.01 1.65 -1.14
N ALA A 155 8.28 1.89 -0.80
CA ALA A 155 8.85 1.57 0.51
C ALA A 155 8.06 2.21 1.67
N ARG A 156 7.58 3.46 1.52
CA ARG A 156 6.76 4.11 2.55
C ARG A 156 5.40 3.45 2.74
N THR A 157 4.84 2.84 1.70
CA THR A 157 3.52 2.20 1.75
C THR A 157 3.57 0.76 2.25
N VAL A 158 4.72 0.09 2.15
CA VAL A 158 4.87 -1.28 2.65
C VAL A 158 4.89 -1.24 4.18
N LYS A 159 3.85 -1.79 4.81
CA LYS A 159 3.74 -1.86 6.27
C LYS A 159 4.78 -2.81 6.85
N ALA A 160 5.26 -2.49 8.06
CA ALA A 160 6.16 -3.35 8.83
C ALA A 160 5.53 -4.75 8.97
N GLY A 161 6.22 -5.78 8.47
CA GLY A 161 5.76 -7.18 8.46
C GLY A 161 5.26 -7.70 7.11
N GLN A 162 5.12 -6.85 6.09
CA GLN A 162 4.85 -7.29 4.72
C GLN A 162 6.14 -7.31 3.90
N ALA A 163 6.41 -8.42 3.21
CA ALA A 163 7.59 -8.53 2.35
C ALA A 163 7.53 -7.45 1.25
N PRO A 164 8.55 -6.59 1.13
CA PRO A 164 8.57 -5.60 0.07
C PRO A 164 8.75 -6.30 -1.29
N PRO A 165 8.21 -5.72 -2.37
CA PRO A 165 8.48 -6.21 -3.71
C PRO A 165 9.99 -6.10 -4.02
N ILE A 166 10.51 -7.08 -4.78
CA ILE A 166 11.91 -7.20 -5.21
C ILE A 166 12.48 -5.85 -5.68
N GLY A 167 13.66 -5.48 -5.17
CA GLY A 167 14.37 -4.24 -5.52
C GLY A 167 14.01 -3.01 -4.69
N VAL A 168 13.04 -3.10 -3.77
CA VAL A 168 12.73 -2.02 -2.83
C VAL A 168 13.51 -2.22 -1.53
N LEU A 169 14.57 -1.43 -1.34
CA LEU A 169 15.19 -1.28 -0.03
C LEU A 169 14.20 -0.55 0.89
N THR A 170 13.67 -1.26 1.87
CA THR A 170 12.78 -0.65 2.86
C THR A 170 13.65 0.03 3.91
N GLU A 171 13.64 1.36 3.93
CA GLU A 171 14.08 2.16 5.10
C GLU A 171 13.07 2.00 6.27
N SER A 172 12.40 0.84 6.39
CA SER A 172 11.42 0.59 7.43
C SER A 172 12.18 0.24 8.70
N GLN A 173 12.51 1.28 9.46
CA GLN A 173 13.37 1.25 10.63
C GLN A 173 14.82 0.97 10.24
N SER A 174 15.70 1.94 10.47
CA SER A 174 17.14 1.70 10.46
C SER A 174 17.39 0.47 11.32
N SER A 175 17.84 -0.60 10.67
CA SER A 175 18.10 -1.87 11.33
C SER A 175 18.95 -1.61 12.58
N LYS A 176 18.82 -2.44 13.63
CA LYS A 176 19.65 -2.27 14.84
C LYS A 176 21.13 -2.07 14.50
N THR A 177 21.58 -2.75 13.45
CA THR A 177 22.91 -2.64 12.83
C THR A 177 23.20 -1.27 12.19
N GLU A 178 22.24 -0.70 11.45
CA GLU A 178 22.36 0.66 10.92
C GLU A 178 22.36 1.72 12.02
N LEU A 179 21.52 1.58 13.04
CA LEU A 179 21.52 2.49 14.19
C LEU A 179 22.83 2.42 14.96
N SER A 180 23.36 1.22 15.21
CA SER A 180 24.67 1.06 15.86
C SER A 180 25.81 1.62 15.00
N ARG A 181 25.73 1.46 13.67
CA ARG A 181 26.72 2.00 12.74
C ARG A 181 26.67 3.52 12.69
N ALA A 182 25.48 4.10 12.59
CA ALA A 182 25.27 5.54 12.63
C ALA A 182 25.73 6.14 13.97
N PHE A 183 25.47 5.45 15.07
CA PHE A 183 25.94 5.83 16.40
C PHE A 183 27.48 5.82 16.48
N ALA A 184 28.13 4.77 15.98
CA ALA A 184 29.59 4.70 15.93
C ALA A 184 30.20 5.79 15.02
N ILE A 185 29.57 6.07 13.87
CA ILE A 185 29.99 7.17 12.99
C ILE A 185 29.84 8.50 13.72
N ALA A 186 28.70 8.76 14.37
CA ALA A 186 28.44 9.99 15.10
C ALA A 186 29.44 10.23 16.25
N GLN A 187 29.81 9.18 17.00
CA GLN A 187 30.83 9.28 18.05
C GLN A 187 32.20 9.71 17.51
N ASN A 188 32.54 9.34 16.28
CA ASN A 188 33.85 9.59 15.69
C ASN A 188 33.87 10.80 14.74
N SER A 189 32.72 11.41 14.45
CA SER A 189 32.59 12.48 13.45
C SER A 189 32.98 13.87 13.97
N ASP A 190 33.16 14.02 15.27
CA ASP A 190 33.60 15.28 15.87
C ASP A 190 35.09 15.54 15.54
N ALA A 191 35.51 16.81 15.42
CA ALA A 191 36.88 17.17 15.03
C ALA A 191 37.96 16.61 15.99
N SER A 192 37.56 16.26 17.20
CA SER A 192 38.38 15.60 18.22
C SER A 192 38.25 14.08 18.25
N MET A 193 37.64 13.46 17.23
CA MET A 193 37.31 12.03 17.16
C MET A 193 36.59 11.51 18.43
N GLY A 194 35.70 12.31 18.99
CA GLY A 194 34.91 11.93 20.17
C GLY A 194 35.65 12.04 21.51
N ARG A 195 36.84 12.66 21.56
CA ARG A 195 37.64 12.78 22.79
C ARG A 195 37.04 13.77 23.80
N PHE A 196 36.41 14.83 23.31
CA PHE A 196 35.76 15.85 24.14
C PHE A 196 34.23 15.78 24.14
N SER A 197 33.65 14.85 23.38
CA SER A 197 32.21 14.68 23.32
C SER A 197 31.72 13.97 24.60
N ALA A 198 30.62 14.46 25.19
CA ALA A 198 30.08 13.87 26.41
C ALA A 198 29.70 12.40 26.18
N PRO A 199 30.03 11.48 27.12
CA PRO A 199 29.68 10.08 26.98
C PRO A 199 28.16 9.92 26.94
N VAL A 200 27.67 9.26 25.90
CA VAL A 200 26.23 9.00 25.75
C VAL A 200 25.81 7.97 26.79
N ASP A 201 24.72 8.27 27.50
CA ASP A 201 24.19 7.42 28.56
C ASP A 201 23.76 6.06 27.96
N SER A 202 24.53 5.00 28.21
CA SER A 202 24.34 3.65 27.63
C SER A 202 23.25 2.83 28.32
N ARG A 203 22.59 3.42 29.32
CA ARG A 203 21.47 2.80 30.03
C ARG A 203 20.35 2.53 29.03
N LYS A 204 20.03 1.26 28.81
CA LYS A 204 18.82 0.87 28.07
C LYS A 204 17.62 1.42 28.83
N LEU A 205 17.06 2.54 28.36
CA LEU A 205 15.75 2.98 28.83
C LEU A 205 14.76 1.89 28.45
N SER A 206 14.36 1.07 29.43
CA SER A 206 13.22 0.20 29.22
C SER A 206 12.00 1.09 29.00
N LYS A 207 11.10 0.73 28.07
CA LYS A 207 9.90 1.53 27.74
C LYS A 207 9.07 1.95 28.97
N LYS A 208 9.21 1.27 30.11
CA LYS A 208 8.56 1.63 31.39
C LYS A 208 9.14 2.89 32.05
N VAL A 209 10.41 3.23 31.81
CA VAL A 209 11.09 4.35 32.49
C VAL A 209 10.63 5.71 31.92
N GLU A 210 10.32 5.79 30.63
CA GLU A 210 9.80 7.03 30.01
C GLU A 210 8.40 7.38 30.50
N LEU A 211 7.51 6.37 30.60
CA LEU A 211 6.17 6.53 31.17
C LEU A 211 6.20 7.03 32.62
N ASN A 212 7.15 6.58 33.44
CA ASN A 212 7.26 7.05 34.82
C ASN A 212 7.75 8.49 34.92
N LYS A 213 8.64 8.96 34.02
CA LYS A 213 9.12 10.35 34.00
C LYS A 213 8.00 11.33 33.61
N GLU A 214 7.17 10.99 32.63
CA GLU A 214 5.99 11.79 32.26
C GLU A 214 4.92 11.81 33.36
N VAL A 215 4.72 10.69 34.06
CA VAL A 215 3.80 10.62 35.20
C VAL A 215 4.32 11.44 36.39
N GLU A 216 5.64 11.47 36.64
CA GLU A 216 6.22 12.30 37.69
C GLU A 216 6.20 13.79 37.38
N THR A 217 6.46 14.21 36.13
CA THR A 217 6.37 15.62 35.73
C THR A 217 4.93 16.13 35.76
N CYS A 218 3.94 15.29 35.39
CA CYS A 218 2.52 15.59 35.55
C CYS A 218 2.08 15.65 37.02
N LYS A 219 2.59 14.78 37.88
CA LYS A 219 2.34 14.84 39.34
C LYS A 219 2.94 16.09 40.00
N LEU A 220 4.11 16.53 39.56
CA LEU A 220 4.72 17.78 40.02
C LEU A 220 3.92 19.01 39.56
N HIS A 221 3.43 19.02 38.31
CA HIS A 221 2.55 20.10 37.82
C HIS A 221 1.21 20.16 38.58
N LEU A 222 0.61 19.00 38.90
CA LEU A 222 -0.62 18.94 39.71
C LEU A 222 -0.40 19.39 41.15
N LYS A 223 0.71 18.99 41.79
CA LYS A 223 1.05 19.43 43.15
C LYS A 223 1.34 20.93 43.23
N ASN A 224 2.01 21.48 42.23
CA ASN A 224 2.29 22.92 42.17
C ASN A 224 1.00 23.71 41.89
N GLY A 225 0.13 23.23 41.00
CA GLY A 225 -1.18 23.85 40.73
C GLY A 225 -2.12 23.88 41.93
N LEU A 226 -2.17 22.80 42.72
CA LEU A 226 -2.98 22.76 43.96
C LEU A 226 -2.44 23.70 45.05
N LYS A 227 -1.13 23.96 45.08
CA LYS A 227 -0.52 24.90 46.02
C LYS A 227 -0.95 26.35 45.72
N TYR A 228 -0.93 26.75 44.44
CA TYR A 228 -1.43 28.07 44.03
C TYR A 228 -2.95 28.25 44.18
N GLN A 229 -3.73 27.15 44.14
CA GLN A 229 -5.17 27.19 44.39
C GLN A 229 -5.48 27.41 45.88
N PHE A 230 -4.78 26.71 46.78
CA PHE A 230 -4.90 26.90 48.23
C PHE A 230 -4.39 28.28 48.69
N ASP A 231 -3.30 28.76 48.10
CA ASP A 231 -2.76 30.09 48.43
C ASP A 231 -3.69 31.23 47.95
N LEU A 232 -4.51 31.01 46.91
CA LEU A 232 -5.51 31.98 46.44
C LEU A 232 -6.80 31.97 47.28
N GLU A 233 -7.20 30.81 47.82
CA GLU A 233 -8.36 30.72 48.73
C GLU A 233 -8.07 31.35 50.10
N ILE A 234 -6.83 31.31 50.59
CA ILE A 234 -6.43 31.93 51.87
C ILE A 234 -6.34 33.47 51.78
N ILE A 235 -6.21 34.05 50.58
CA ILE A 235 -6.11 35.51 50.39
C ILE A 235 -7.50 36.16 50.22
N MET A 236 -8.57 35.36 50.07
CA MET A 236 -9.94 35.82 49.78
C MET A 236 -10.93 35.68 50.96
N GLU A 237 -10.43 35.41 52.17
CA GLU A 237 -11.18 35.39 53.44
C GLU A 237 -10.64 36.46 54.40
#